data_AF-A0A2E6GLT5-F1
#
_entry.id   AF-A0A2E6GLT5-F1
#
_cell.length_a   1.000
_cell.length_b   1.000
_cell.length_c   1.000
_cell.angle_alpha   90.00
_cell.angle_beta   90.00
_cell.angle_gamma   90.00
#
_symmetry.space_group_name_H-M   'P 1'
#
loop_
_entity.id
_entity.type
_entity.pdbx_description
1 polymer ?
#
loop_
_entity_poly.entity_id
_entity_poly.type
_entity_poly.pdbx_seq_one_letter_code
_entity_poly.pdbx_strand_id
1 'polypeptide(L)'
;MRFPKTAFALPFKRILFWASLGPVIAAIAPGLDDPGAALERLSHFPLQGIYASLVILIVAVVLRQRRGTGWIFIAIIVGMVGNFIWVFPFLPTKESSIADVQGPRIKIVQMNVLTINRHFAAVNKWLLDTDADVIVLEEVDSDWILELTPLLKKYPYRVARPRKDNFGIAVFSRHSITQSRVVSLPVIPVPAVFL
;
A
#
# COMPACT_ATOMS: atom_id res chain seq x y z
N MET A 1 -3.91 30.28 51.05
CA MET A 1 -2.77 30.30 50.11
C MET A 1 -3.21 29.81 48.74
N ARG A 2 -3.20 30.65 47.70
CA ARG A 2 -3.43 30.26 46.30
C ARG A 2 -2.07 29.99 45.65
N PHE A 3 -1.75 28.75 45.33
CA PHE A 3 -0.59 28.44 44.50
C PHE A 3 -0.74 29.11 43.12
N PRO A 4 0.32 29.71 42.55
CA PRO A 4 0.25 30.31 41.22
C PRO A 4 0.08 29.22 40.17
N LYS A 5 -1.13 29.11 39.60
CA LYS A 5 -1.52 28.10 38.59
C LYS A 5 -0.97 28.37 37.18
N THR A 6 0.03 29.24 37.01
CA THR A 6 0.31 29.89 35.71
C THR A 6 1.56 29.38 34.98
N ALA A 7 2.54 28.79 35.68
CA ALA A 7 3.80 28.41 35.03
C ALA A 7 3.69 27.11 34.19
N PHE A 8 2.92 26.12 34.63
CA PHE A 8 2.81 24.82 33.94
C PHE A 8 1.83 24.80 32.75
N ALA A 9 0.84 25.70 32.72
CA ALA A 9 -0.20 25.67 31.68
C ALA A 9 0.26 26.24 30.32
N LEU A 10 1.25 27.12 30.32
CA LEU A 10 1.80 27.74 29.11
C LEU A 10 2.64 26.77 28.25
N PRO A 11 3.60 25.99 28.80
CA PRO A 11 4.38 25.04 28.01
C PRO A 11 3.50 23.93 27.45
N PHE A 12 2.50 23.46 28.21
CA PHE A 12 1.63 22.38 27.76
C PHE A 12 0.74 22.77 26.57
N LYS A 13 0.22 24.01 26.55
CA LYS A 13 -0.54 24.51 25.39
C LYS A 13 0.32 24.62 24.13
N ARG A 14 1.61 24.94 24.28
CA ARG A 14 2.56 24.95 23.16
C ARG A 14 2.82 23.54 22.66
N ILE A 15 2.94 22.55 23.54
CA ILE A 15 3.06 21.15 23.14
C ILE A 15 1.84 20.70 22.34
N LEU A 16 0.64 21.01 22.84
CA LEU A 16 -0.60 20.62 22.15
C LEU A 16 -0.79 21.37 20.81
N PHE A 17 -0.35 22.64 20.72
CA PHE A 17 -0.23 23.39 19.46
C PHE A 17 0.57 22.58 18.45
N TRP A 18 1.82 22.26 18.79
CA TRP A 18 2.75 21.61 17.87
C TRP A 18 2.30 20.19 17.52
N ALA A 19 1.72 19.46 18.48
CA ALA A 19 1.14 18.16 18.24
C ALA A 19 -0.02 18.21 17.24
N SER A 20 -0.89 19.22 17.31
CA SER A 20 -2.04 19.35 16.40
C SER A 20 -1.66 19.66 14.95
N LEU A 21 -0.46 20.19 14.70
CA LEU A 21 0.01 20.46 13.34
C LEU A 21 0.43 19.18 12.61
N GLY A 22 0.87 18.14 13.32
CA GLY A 22 1.31 16.88 12.72
C GLY A 22 0.24 16.24 11.81
N PRO A 23 -0.98 15.98 12.32
CA PRO A 23 -2.07 15.44 11.51
C PRO A 23 -2.50 16.36 10.36
N VAL A 24 -2.40 17.68 10.53
CA VAL A 24 -2.70 18.66 9.47
C VAL A 24 -1.68 18.55 8.33
N ILE A 25 -0.39 18.47 8.66
CA ILE A 25 0.68 18.29 7.69
C ILE A 25 0.49 16.97 6.94
N ALA A 26 0.18 15.88 7.66
CA ALA A 26 -0.11 14.58 7.06
C ALA A 26 -1.32 14.60 6.11
N ALA A 27 -2.33 15.43 6.40
CA ALA A 27 -3.50 15.58 5.53
C ALA A 27 -3.19 16.33 4.22
N ILE A 28 -2.24 17.27 4.26
CA ILE A 28 -1.86 18.10 3.10
C ILE A 28 -0.80 17.41 2.24
N ALA A 29 0.12 16.67 2.86
CA ALA A 29 1.27 16.05 2.20
C ALA A 29 0.95 15.24 0.92
N PRO A 30 -0.12 14.41 0.86
CA PRO A 30 -0.42 13.64 -0.36
C PRO A 30 -0.88 14.50 -1.54
N GLY A 31 -1.27 15.77 -1.33
CA GLY A 31 -1.70 16.69 -2.39
C GLY A 31 -0.59 17.58 -2.95
N LEU A 32 0.66 17.35 -2.56
CA LEU A 32 1.82 18.09 -3.05
C LEU A 32 2.51 17.30 -4.16
N ASP A 33 2.93 17.97 -5.24
CA ASP A 33 3.55 17.31 -6.40
C ASP A 33 4.98 16.79 -6.12
N ASP A 34 5.74 17.50 -5.28
CA ASP A 34 7.08 17.09 -4.81
C ASP A 34 7.26 17.47 -3.33
N PRO A 35 6.68 16.67 -2.41
CA PRO A 35 6.72 16.95 -0.98
C PRO A 35 8.11 16.67 -0.36
N GLY A 36 9.00 16.02 -1.08
CA GLY A 36 10.24 15.46 -0.55
C GLY A 36 10.02 14.26 0.37
N ALA A 37 11.09 13.48 0.56
CA ALA A 37 11.02 12.15 1.17
C ALA A 37 10.40 12.11 2.59
N ALA A 38 10.50 13.18 3.38
CA ALA A 38 9.94 13.21 4.73
C ALA A 38 8.41 13.30 4.71
N LEU A 39 7.86 14.18 3.88
CA LEU A 39 6.41 14.38 3.76
C LEU A 39 5.76 13.25 2.95
N GLU A 40 6.47 12.69 1.97
CA GLU A 40 6.03 11.49 1.25
C GLU A 40 5.85 10.28 2.19
N ARG A 41 6.73 10.11 3.19
CA ARG A 41 6.50 9.07 4.20
C ARG A 41 5.23 9.29 5.00
N LEU A 42 4.88 10.54 5.31
CA LEU A 42 3.67 10.86 6.09
C LEU A 42 2.39 10.69 5.27
N SER A 43 2.45 10.91 3.95
CA SER A 43 1.28 10.76 3.07
C SER A 43 0.78 9.32 2.98
N HIS A 44 1.64 8.33 3.24
CA HIS A 44 1.25 6.92 3.26
C HIS A 44 0.40 6.49 4.47
N PHE A 45 0.23 7.34 5.48
CA PHE A 45 -0.39 6.97 6.77
C PHE A 45 -1.60 7.82 7.17
N PRO A 46 -2.62 8.01 6.30
CA PRO A 46 -3.75 8.87 6.62
C PRO A 46 -4.61 8.31 7.77
N LEU A 47 -4.75 6.99 7.88
CA LEU A 47 -5.43 6.35 9.02
C LEU A 47 -4.77 6.69 10.37
N GLN A 48 -3.44 6.67 10.41
CA GLN A 48 -2.66 7.05 11.59
C GLN A 48 -2.83 8.54 11.90
N GLY A 49 -2.94 9.39 10.87
CA GLY A 49 -3.31 10.80 11.01
C GLY A 49 -4.67 11.00 11.69
N ILE A 50 -5.69 10.20 11.33
CA ILE A 50 -7.01 10.20 11.99
C ILE A 50 -6.89 9.78 13.46
N TYR A 51 -6.17 8.70 13.76
CA TYR A 51 -5.98 8.23 15.13
C TYR A 51 -5.22 9.26 15.99
N ALA A 52 -4.17 9.89 15.43
CA ALA A 52 -3.44 10.94 16.10
C ALA A 52 -4.35 12.14 16.43
N SER A 53 -5.17 12.58 15.46
CA SER A 53 -6.18 13.63 15.69
C SER A 53 -7.16 13.25 16.81
N LEU A 54 -7.62 12.00 16.85
CA LEU A 54 -8.54 11.52 17.89
C LEU A 54 -7.88 11.52 19.29
N VAL A 55 -6.62 11.06 19.39
CA VAL A 55 -5.87 11.08 20.66
C VAL A 55 -5.67 12.52 21.14
N ILE A 56 -5.26 13.43 20.25
CA ILE A 56 -5.05 14.83 20.58
C ILE A 56 -6.38 15.49 20.99
N LEU A 57 -7.51 15.12 20.36
CA LEU A 57 -8.85 15.58 20.74
C LEU A 57 -9.19 15.17 22.18
N ILE A 58 -9.00 13.88 22.52
CA ILE A 58 -9.28 13.37 23.86
C ILE A 58 -8.43 14.12 24.90
N VAL A 59 -7.13 14.29 24.64
CA VAL A 59 -6.22 15.04 25.52
C VAL A 59 -6.68 16.49 25.67
N ALA A 60 -7.07 17.16 24.58
CA ALA A 60 -7.56 18.53 24.62
C ALA A 60 -8.85 18.68 25.47
N VAL A 61 -9.76 17.71 25.39
CA VAL A 61 -11.02 17.69 26.15
C VAL A 61 -10.77 17.41 27.63
N VAL A 62 -9.98 16.37 27.97
CA VAL A 62 -9.66 15.98 29.35
C VAL A 62 -9.02 17.14 30.12
N LEU A 63 -8.15 17.90 29.45
CA LEU A 63 -7.43 19.00 30.08
C LEU A 63 -8.25 20.29 30.23
N ARG A 64 -9.54 20.27 29.86
CA ARG A 64 -10.50 21.38 30.03
C ARG A 64 -9.90 22.73 29.62
N GLN A 65 -9.53 22.78 28.34
CA GLN A 65 -8.99 23.95 27.66
C GLN A 65 -9.72 25.26 28.04
N ARG A 66 -8.94 26.32 28.32
CA ARG A 66 -9.49 27.64 28.70
C ARG A 66 -9.92 28.44 27.46
N ARG A 67 -10.82 29.41 27.66
CA ARG A 67 -11.21 30.42 26.65
C ARG A 67 -9.96 30.95 25.90
N GLY A 68 -10.04 30.99 24.56
CA GLY A 68 -8.95 31.43 23.67
C GLY A 68 -8.11 30.31 23.01
N THR A 69 -8.42 29.03 23.23
CA THR A 69 -7.71 27.88 22.63
C THR A 69 -8.52 27.14 21.55
N GLY A 70 -9.60 27.75 21.06
CA GLY A 70 -10.49 27.14 20.06
C GLY A 70 -9.81 26.74 18.76
N TRP A 71 -8.73 27.42 18.38
CA TRP A 71 -7.96 27.11 17.17
C TRP A 71 -7.28 25.72 17.22
N ILE A 72 -7.02 25.15 18.40
CA ILE A 72 -6.50 23.76 18.54
C ILE A 72 -7.53 22.76 18.03
N PHE A 73 -8.80 22.97 18.38
CA PHE A 73 -9.88 22.11 17.92
C PHE A 73 -10.08 22.22 16.41
N ILE A 74 -9.92 23.44 15.85
CA ILE A 74 -9.94 23.63 14.39
C ILE A 74 -8.81 22.83 13.74
N ALA A 75 -7.58 22.93 14.22
CA ALA A 75 -6.45 22.16 13.68
C ALA A 75 -6.69 20.64 13.74
N ILE A 76 -7.21 20.13 14.85
CA ILE A 76 -7.56 18.72 15.02
C ILE A 76 -8.63 18.30 14.01
N ILE A 77 -9.70 19.09 13.86
CA ILE A 77 -10.80 18.79 12.93
C ILE A 77 -10.27 18.80 11.49
N VAL A 78 -9.48 19.80 11.11
CA VAL A 78 -8.86 19.89 9.78
C VAL A 78 -7.98 18.67 9.50
N GLY A 79 -7.12 18.30 10.46
CA GLY A 79 -6.30 17.08 10.35
C GLY A 79 -7.15 15.83 10.21
N MET A 80 -8.21 15.69 11.02
CA MET A 80 -9.07 14.51 11.00
C MET A 80 -9.86 14.38 9.69
N VAL A 81 -10.52 15.46 9.26
CA VAL A 81 -11.29 15.49 8.00
C VAL A 81 -10.37 15.34 6.79
N GLY A 82 -9.24 16.05 6.77
CA GLY A 82 -8.30 15.98 5.66
C GLY A 82 -7.72 14.58 5.46
N ASN A 83 -7.33 13.90 6.55
CA ASN A 83 -6.91 12.51 6.44
C ASN A 83 -8.07 11.56 6.09
N PHE A 84 -9.28 11.83 6.57
CA PHE A 84 -10.46 11.03 6.21
C PHE A 84 -10.80 11.11 4.72
N ILE A 85 -10.61 12.26 4.07
CA ILE A 85 -10.79 12.41 2.61
C ILE A 85 -9.92 11.42 1.84
N TRP A 86 -8.68 11.19 2.29
CA TRP A 86 -7.76 10.23 1.67
C TRP A 86 -8.13 8.76 1.95
N VAL A 87 -8.71 8.47 3.10
CA VAL A 87 -9.14 7.11 3.47
C VAL A 87 -10.49 6.74 2.84
N PHE A 88 -11.37 7.72 2.65
CA PHE A 88 -12.76 7.52 2.24
C PHE A 88 -12.94 6.63 1.00
N PRO A 89 -12.16 6.78 -0.10
CA PRO A 89 -12.29 5.92 -1.28
C PRO A 89 -11.95 4.45 -1.03
N PHE A 90 -11.18 4.15 0.01
CA PHE A 90 -10.72 2.80 0.37
C PHE A 90 -11.57 2.15 1.46
N LEU A 91 -12.57 2.87 1.99
CA LEU A 91 -13.51 2.25 2.91
C LEU A 91 -14.25 1.13 2.19
N PRO A 92 -14.46 -0.03 2.84
CA PRO A 92 -15.20 -1.13 2.24
C PRO A 92 -16.60 -0.65 1.88
N THR A 93 -16.81 -0.36 0.61
CA THR A 93 -18.14 -0.20 0.05
C THR A 93 -18.74 -1.59 -0.08
N LYS A 94 -20.05 -1.66 0.11
CA LYS A 94 -20.82 -2.90 -0.04
C LYS A 94 -20.37 -3.56 -1.34
N GLU A 95 -19.95 -4.83 -1.27
CA GLU A 95 -19.41 -5.57 -2.42
C GLU A 95 -20.24 -5.24 -3.65
N SER A 96 -19.60 -4.63 -4.65
CA SER A 96 -20.19 -4.52 -5.98
C SER A 96 -20.56 -5.94 -6.36
N SER A 97 -21.86 -6.25 -6.40
CA SER A 97 -22.33 -7.54 -6.88
C SER A 97 -21.64 -7.77 -8.20
N ILE A 98 -20.74 -8.75 -8.27
CA ILE A 98 -20.08 -9.12 -9.51
C ILE A 98 -21.24 -9.45 -10.44
N ALA A 99 -21.48 -8.59 -11.43
CA ALA A 99 -22.50 -8.87 -12.43
C ALA A 99 -22.18 -10.26 -12.98
N ASP A 100 -23.16 -11.13 -13.08
CA ASP A 100 -22.93 -12.45 -13.66
C ASP A 100 -22.65 -12.26 -15.16
N VAL A 101 -21.39 -12.01 -15.48
CA VAL A 101 -20.94 -11.79 -16.85
C VAL A 101 -20.99 -13.15 -17.53
N GLN A 102 -21.93 -13.28 -18.46
CA GLN A 102 -22.02 -14.44 -19.33
C GLN A 102 -20.86 -14.40 -20.33
N GLY A 103 -20.08 -15.48 -20.38
CA GLY A 103 -18.95 -15.59 -21.30
C GLY A 103 -17.84 -16.52 -20.79
N PRO A 104 -16.79 -16.72 -21.61
CA PRO A 104 -15.61 -17.47 -21.20
C PRO A 104 -14.98 -16.84 -19.95
N ARG A 105 -14.66 -17.67 -18.95
CA ARG A 105 -13.96 -17.24 -17.75
C ARG A 105 -12.49 -17.61 -17.87
N ILE A 106 -11.62 -16.70 -17.46
CA ILE A 106 -10.18 -16.94 -17.35
C ILE A 106 -9.78 -16.82 -15.88
N LYS A 107 -9.03 -17.80 -15.38
CA LYS A 107 -8.48 -17.80 -14.04
C LYS A 107 -7.02 -17.36 -14.10
N ILE A 108 -6.71 -16.23 -13.49
CA ILE A 108 -5.36 -15.69 -13.43
C ILE A 108 -4.87 -15.77 -12.00
N VAL A 109 -3.63 -16.25 -11.82
CA VAL A 109 -2.91 -16.21 -10.54
C VAL A 109 -1.73 -15.27 -10.69
N GLN A 110 -1.58 -14.35 -9.74
CA GLN A 110 -0.38 -13.52 -9.59
C GLN A 110 0.26 -13.83 -8.23
N MET A 111 1.58 -14.00 -8.21
CA MET A 111 2.34 -14.19 -6.98
C MET A 111 3.72 -13.54 -7.08
N ASN A 112 4.06 -12.69 -6.11
CA ASN A 112 5.45 -12.38 -5.82
C ASN A 112 6.06 -13.53 -5.01
N VAL A 113 7.06 -14.21 -5.56
CA VAL A 113 7.60 -15.43 -4.94
C VAL A 113 8.61 -15.13 -3.83
N LEU A 114 9.05 -13.88 -3.69
CA LEU A 114 10.17 -13.41 -2.89
C LEU A 114 11.47 -14.14 -3.27
N THR A 115 12.41 -13.50 -3.96
CA THR A 115 13.58 -14.20 -4.56
C THR A 115 14.31 -15.16 -3.60
N ILE A 116 14.47 -14.76 -2.33
CA ILE A 116 15.19 -15.55 -1.31
C ILE A 116 14.41 -16.76 -0.79
N ASN A 117 13.10 -16.84 -1.05
CA ASN A 117 12.28 -17.97 -0.69
C ASN A 117 12.68 -19.20 -1.51
N ARG A 118 12.98 -20.31 -0.83
CA ARG A 118 13.39 -21.57 -1.46
C ARG A 118 12.37 -22.68 -1.26
N HIS A 119 11.13 -22.36 -0.85
CA HIS A 119 10.02 -23.32 -0.75
C HIS A 119 9.43 -23.66 -2.13
N PHE A 120 10.28 -23.99 -3.11
CA PHE A 120 9.92 -24.19 -4.51
C PHE A 120 8.85 -25.27 -4.70
N ALA A 121 9.01 -26.41 -4.03
CA ALA A 121 8.07 -27.52 -4.14
C ALA A 121 6.66 -27.16 -3.64
N ALA A 122 6.57 -26.37 -2.56
CA ALA A 122 5.30 -25.92 -2.02
C ALA A 122 4.60 -24.94 -2.99
N VAL A 123 5.36 -24.00 -3.56
CA VAL A 123 4.84 -23.05 -4.55
C VAL A 123 4.41 -23.77 -5.83
N ASN A 124 5.23 -24.67 -6.36
CA ASN A 124 4.88 -25.50 -7.53
C ASN A 124 3.58 -26.26 -7.33
N LYS A 125 3.47 -26.96 -6.19
CA LYS A 125 2.26 -27.72 -5.85
C LYS A 125 1.05 -26.79 -5.80
N TRP A 126 1.15 -25.69 -5.08
CA TRP A 126 0.06 -24.73 -4.95
C TRP A 126 -0.37 -24.16 -6.30
N LEU A 127 0.59 -23.77 -7.16
CA LEU A 127 0.31 -23.25 -8.49
C LEU A 127 -0.41 -24.27 -9.38
N LEU A 128 -0.01 -25.55 -9.33
CA LEU A 128 -0.68 -26.63 -10.07
C LEU A 128 -2.11 -26.88 -9.56
N ASP A 129 -2.29 -26.85 -8.23
CA ASP A 129 -3.55 -27.06 -7.53
C ASP A 129 -4.53 -25.90 -7.76
N THR A 130 -4.05 -24.68 -8.03
CA THR A 130 -4.93 -23.54 -8.32
C THR A 130 -5.75 -23.73 -9.59
N ASP A 131 -5.31 -24.59 -10.50
CA ASP A 131 -5.95 -24.79 -11.80
C ASP A 131 -6.12 -23.48 -12.61
N ALA A 132 -5.22 -22.51 -12.45
CA ALA A 132 -5.24 -21.26 -13.22
C ALA A 132 -5.03 -21.50 -14.72
N ASP A 133 -5.50 -20.60 -15.59
CA ASP A 133 -5.22 -20.58 -17.02
C ASP A 133 -3.91 -19.83 -17.33
N VAL A 134 -3.63 -18.78 -16.53
CA VAL A 134 -2.41 -17.96 -16.62
C VAL A 134 -1.84 -17.77 -15.21
N ILE A 135 -0.53 -17.93 -15.08
CA ILE A 135 0.24 -17.68 -13.86
C ILE A 135 1.25 -16.58 -14.16
N VAL A 136 1.28 -15.55 -13.32
CA VAL A 136 2.24 -14.44 -13.35
C VAL A 136 3.05 -14.45 -12.06
N LEU A 137 4.37 -14.54 -12.17
CA LEU A 137 5.29 -14.57 -11.05
C LEU A 137 6.25 -13.38 -11.09
N GLU A 138 6.39 -12.71 -9.96
CA GLU A 138 7.34 -11.62 -9.72
C GLU A 138 8.45 -12.07 -8.77
N GLU A 139 9.60 -11.40 -8.81
CA GLU A 139 10.80 -11.72 -8.03
C GLU A 139 11.42 -13.08 -8.37
N VAL A 140 11.31 -13.51 -9.63
CA VAL A 140 11.92 -14.77 -10.09
C VAL A 140 13.39 -14.59 -10.45
N ASP A 141 14.26 -15.46 -9.94
CA ASP A 141 15.65 -15.62 -10.37
C ASP A 141 15.81 -16.89 -11.24
N SER A 142 17.05 -17.19 -11.62
CA SER A 142 17.33 -18.39 -12.43
C SER A 142 16.97 -19.69 -11.71
N ASP A 143 17.13 -19.73 -10.39
CA ASP A 143 16.81 -20.91 -9.57
C ASP A 143 15.30 -21.16 -9.58
N TRP A 144 14.50 -20.10 -9.42
CA TRP A 144 13.05 -20.17 -9.58
C TRP A 144 12.64 -20.70 -10.96
N ILE A 145 13.24 -20.21 -12.05
CA ILE A 145 12.88 -20.69 -13.39
C ILE A 145 13.19 -22.18 -13.59
N LEU A 146 14.31 -22.66 -13.03
CA LEU A 146 14.69 -24.06 -13.08
C LEU A 146 13.70 -24.93 -12.29
N GLU A 147 13.41 -24.53 -11.06
CA GLU A 147 12.54 -25.28 -10.15
C GLU A 147 11.08 -25.29 -10.62
N LEU A 148 10.62 -24.27 -11.35
CA LEU A 148 9.28 -24.19 -11.92
C LEU A 148 9.10 -24.98 -13.23
N THR A 149 10.13 -25.70 -13.71
CA THR A 149 10.01 -26.55 -14.91
C THR A 149 8.87 -27.58 -14.88
N PRO A 150 8.43 -28.14 -13.73
CA PRO A 150 7.26 -29.02 -13.67
C PRO A 150 5.97 -28.35 -14.16
N LEU A 151 5.83 -27.02 -14.02
CA LEU A 151 4.67 -26.29 -14.53
C LEU A 151 4.51 -26.43 -16.04
N LEU A 152 5.60 -26.62 -16.79
CA LEU A 152 5.58 -26.67 -18.25
C LEU A 152 4.74 -27.82 -18.81
N LYS A 153 4.49 -28.86 -18.02
CA LYS A 153 3.59 -29.95 -18.41
C LYS A 153 2.15 -29.48 -18.58
N LYS A 154 1.70 -28.55 -17.74
CA LYS A 154 0.33 -28.00 -17.73
C LYS A 154 0.26 -26.62 -18.42
N TYR A 155 1.36 -25.87 -18.38
CA TYR A 155 1.51 -24.52 -18.91
C TYR A 155 2.65 -24.47 -19.94
N PRO A 156 2.44 -25.02 -21.15
CA PRO A 156 3.51 -25.16 -22.13
C PRO A 156 4.00 -23.84 -22.71
N TYR A 157 3.20 -22.77 -22.61
CA TYR A 157 3.56 -21.44 -23.11
C TYR A 157 4.12 -20.59 -21.97
N ARG A 158 5.29 -19.99 -22.17
CA ARG A 158 5.93 -19.14 -21.16
C ARG A 158 6.68 -17.94 -21.74
N VAL A 159 6.77 -16.90 -20.93
CA VAL A 159 7.66 -15.75 -21.14
C VAL A 159 8.37 -15.49 -19.83
N ALA A 160 9.70 -15.44 -19.81
CA ALA A 160 10.45 -15.23 -18.57
C ALA A 160 11.64 -14.29 -18.77
N ARG A 161 11.88 -13.47 -17.75
CA ARG A 161 13.05 -12.61 -17.55
C ARG A 161 13.47 -12.69 -16.08
N PRO A 162 14.19 -13.76 -15.69
CA PRO A 162 14.72 -13.86 -14.35
C PRO A 162 15.76 -12.77 -14.08
N ARG A 163 15.84 -12.30 -12.83
CA ARG A 163 16.85 -11.32 -12.40
C ARG A 163 17.32 -11.61 -10.97
N LYS A 164 18.52 -11.13 -10.64
CA LYS A 164 19.14 -11.30 -9.32
C LYS A 164 18.78 -10.20 -8.31
N ASP A 165 18.14 -9.14 -8.76
CA ASP A 165 17.85 -7.93 -7.98
C ASP A 165 16.38 -7.79 -7.57
N ASN A 166 15.66 -8.91 -7.45
CA ASN A 166 14.24 -8.97 -7.05
C ASN A 166 13.29 -8.26 -8.01
N PHE A 167 13.66 -8.13 -9.28
CA PHE A 167 12.77 -7.56 -10.30
C PHE A 167 12.51 -8.52 -11.46
N GLY A 168 12.81 -9.81 -11.32
CA GLY A 168 12.53 -10.78 -12.36
C GLY A 168 11.04 -11.04 -12.51
N ILE A 169 10.60 -11.40 -13.71
CA ILE A 169 9.20 -11.72 -14.01
C ILE A 169 9.08 -12.97 -14.89
N ALA A 170 8.04 -13.77 -14.65
CA ALA A 170 7.67 -14.88 -15.51
C ALA A 170 6.16 -15.00 -15.67
N VAL A 171 5.75 -15.40 -16.87
CA VAL A 171 4.38 -15.74 -17.22
C VAL A 171 4.35 -17.17 -17.73
N PHE A 172 3.41 -17.96 -17.25
CA PHE A 172 3.10 -19.31 -17.72
C PHE A 172 1.62 -19.37 -18.12
N SER A 173 1.30 -20.03 -19.24
CA SER A 173 -0.04 -20.06 -19.81
C SER A 173 -0.38 -21.44 -20.38
N ARG A 174 -1.63 -21.85 -20.24
CA ARG A 174 -2.21 -23.01 -20.95
C ARG A 174 -2.51 -22.71 -22.40
N HIS A 175 -2.82 -21.44 -22.69
CA HIS A 175 -3.20 -20.96 -24.00
C HIS A 175 -1.99 -20.40 -24.74
N SER A 176 -2.00 -20.54 -26.07
CA SER A 176 -0.92 -20.05 -26.93
C SER A 176 -0.74 -18.55 -26.79
N ILE A 177 0.51 -18.12 -26.58
CA ILE A 177 0.89 -16.70 -26.58
C ILE A 177 1.31 -16.36 -28.01
N THR A 178 0.43 -15.70 -28.76
CA THR A 178 0.66 -15.37 -30.17
C THR A 178 1.72 -14.28 -30.34
N GLN A 179 1.77 -13.32 -29.41
CA GLN A 179 2.75 -12.25 -29.39
C GLN A 179 3.19 -12.01 -27.94
N SER A 180 4.47 -11.70 -27.73
CA SER A 180 4.88 -11.19 -26.42
C SER A 180 6.02 -10.20 -26.56
N ARG A 181 6.07 -9.22 -25.66
CA ARG A 181 7.17 -8.27 -25.57
C ARG A 181 7.55 -8.07 -24.12
N VAL A 182 8.84 -8.18 -23.84
CA VAL A 182 9.40 -7.75 -22.56
C VAL A 182 10.08 -6.40 -22.75
N VAL A 183 9.60 -5.40 -22.02
CA VAL A 183 10.11 -4.02 -22.10
C VAL A 183 10.69 -3.64 -20.75
N SER A 184 11.83 -2.95 -20.75
CA SER A 184 12.38 -2.32 -19.55
C SER A 184 11.86 -0.89 -19.44
N LEU A 185 11.32 -0.51 -18.29
CA LEU A 185 10.81 0.85 -18.10
C LEU A 185 11.97 1.86 -17.97
N PRO A 186 11.84 3.11 -18.46
CA PRO A 186 12.96 4.04 -18.60
C PRO A 186 13.51 4.58 -17.27
N VAL A 187 12.65 4.74 -16.26
CA VAL A 187 12.98 5.43 -15.00
C VAL A 187 13.60 4.48 -13.98
N ILE A 188 13.13 3.23 -13.97
CA ILE A 188 13.71 2.10 -13.23
C ILE A 188 13.64 0.93 -14.20
N PRO A 189 14.75 0.25 -14.55
CA PRO A 189 14.78 -0.75 -15.62
C PRO A 189 14.14 -2.07 -15.17
N VAL A 190 12.91 -2.04 -14.66
CA VAL A 190 12.11 -3.19 -14.29
C VAL A 190 11.41 -3.77 -15.52
N PRO A 191 11.32 -5.10 -15.65
CA PRO A 191 10.67 -5.73 -16.80
C PRO A 191 9.15 -5.64 -16.68
N ALA A 192 8.50 -5.35 -17.79
CA ALA A 192 7.06 -5.49 -17.99
C ALA A 192 6.79 -6.45 -19.15
N VAL A 193 5.84 -7.36 -18.99
CA VAL A 193 5.44 -8.34 -20.02
C VAL A 193 4.11 -7.90 -20.63
N PHE A 194 4.10 -7.72 -21.96
CA PHE A 194 2.91 -7.54 -22.77
C PHE A 194 2.65 -8.86 -23.50
N LEU A 195 1.44 -9.41 -23.35
CA LEU A 195 0.97 -10.67 -23.92
C LEU A 195 -0.09 -10.41 -25.01
#